data_AF-A0A497DJX5-F1
#
_entry.id   AF-A0A497DJX5-F1
#
_cell.length_a   1.000
_cell.length_b   1.000
_cell.length_c   1.000
_cell.angle_alpha   90.00
_cell.angle_beta   90.00
_cell.angle_gamma   90.00
#
_symmetry.space_group_name_H-M   'P 1'
#
loop_
_entity.id
_entity.type
_entity.pdbx_description
1 polymer ?
#
loop_
_entity_poly.entity_id
_entity_poly.type
_entity_poly.pdbx_seq_one_letter_code
_entity_poly.pdbx_strand_id
1 'polypeptide(L)'
;MKQITIEDFIQKIETEFPDMPQGQLTPTTNFRDSMDWDSVNALMFVVLVNIEYDVTLMADEFINANTIQDVFNVVKGKVKEKEAAIEKGEEKPDLTDEESRAAFGALKKEVAKKVL
;
A
#
# COMPACT_ATOMS: atom_id res chain seq x y z
N MET A 1 -14.95 -14.21 -3.07
CA MET A 1 -14.64 -12.89 -2.48
C MET A 1 -14.01 -13.11 -1.11
N LYS A 2 -12.70 -12.90 -0.98
CA LYS A 2 -12.06 -12.86 0.33
C LYS A 2 -12.12 -11.41 0.79
N GLN A 3 -13.04 -11.10 1.69
CA GLN A 3 -13.21 -9.74 2.17
C GLN A 3 -12.01 -9.37 3.05
N ILE A 4 -11.24 -8.36 2.65
CA ILE A 4 -10.13 -7.83 3.46
C ILE A 4 -10.74 -7.04 4.62
N THR A 5 -10.31 -7.37 5.84
CA THR A 5 -10.67 -6.65 7.06
C THR A 5 -9.57 -5.67 7.44
N ILE A 6 -9.90 -4.65 8.23
CA ILE A 6 -8.89 -3.68 8.67
C ILE A 6 -7.95 -4.29 9.72
N GLU A 7 -8.45 -5.26 10.47
CA GLU A 7 -7.69 -6.04 11.44
C GLU A 7 -6.60 -6.85 10.75
N ASP A 8 -6.94 -7.57 9.66
CA ASP A 8 -5.95 -8.30 8.87
C ASP A 8 -4.90 -7.36 8.26
N PHE A 9 -5.33 -6.19 7.79
CA PHE A 9 -4.46 -5.17 7.21
C PHE A 9 -3.46 -4.62 8.24
N ILE A 10 -3.95 -4.29 9.44
CA ILE A 10 -3.11 -3.84 10.55
C ILE A 10 -2.11 -4.93 10.94
N GLN A 11 -2.58 -6.16 11.16
CA GLN A 11 -1.72 -7.27 11.55
C GLN A 11 -0.60 -7.51 10.52
N LYS A 12 -0.91 -7.38 9.24
CA LYS A 12 0.07 -7.51 8.16
C LYS A 12 1.15 -6.44 8.25
N ILE A 13 0.77 -5.18 8.46
CA ILE A 13 1.75 -4.08 8.63
C ILE A 13 2.62 -4.33 9.86
N GLU A 14 2.03 -4.61 11.02
CA GLU A 14 2.80 -4.86 12.24
C GLU A 14 3.74 -6.07 12.13
N THR A 15 3.43 -7.03 11.25
CA THR A 15 4.30 -8.20 10.99
C THR A 15 5.51 -7.84 10.12
N GLU A 16 5.32 -6.99 9.12
CA GLU A 16 6.35 -6.67 8.11
C GLU A 16 7.24 -5.50 8.52
N PHE A 17 6.81 -4.71 9.50
CA PHE A 17 7.57 -3.61 10.09
C PHE A 17 8.09 -4.01 11.49
N PRO A 18 9.29 -4.62 11.59
CA PRO A 18 9.81 -5.17 12.85
C PRO A 18 10.07 -4.12 13.93
N ASP A 19 10.24 -2.86 13.54
CA ASP A 19 10.46 -1.74 14.46
C ASP A 19 9.15 -1.23 15.10
N MET A 20 8.00 -1.77 14.67
CA MET A 20 6.68 -1.42 15.19
C MET A 20 6.22 -2.44 16.24
N PRO A 21 5.83 -2.02 17.45
CA PRO A 21 5.28 -2.93 18.43
C PRO A 21 3.89 -3.44 18.03
N GLN A 22 3.69 -4.74 18.12
CA GLN A 22 2.40 -5.40 17.83
C GLN A 22 1.28 -4.86 18.72
N GLY A 23 0.10 -4.64 18.14
CA GLY A 23 -1.09 -4.12 18.81
C GLY A 23 -1.07 -2.62 19.10
N GLN A 24 -0.16 -1.84 18.49
CA GLN A 24 -0.13 -0.38 18.62
C GLN A 24 -0.87 0.34 17.51
N LEU A 25 -1.05 -0.29 16.35
CA LEU A 25 -1.81 0.31 15.27
C LEU A 25 -3.30 0.19 15.52
N THR A 26 -3.98 1.31 15.35
CA THR A 26 -5.43 1.40 15.28
C THR A 26 -5.81 2.01 13.94
N PRO A 27 -7.06 1.86 13.48
CA PRO A 27 -7.53 2.52 12.26
C PRO A 27 -7.26 4.02 12.23
N THR A 28 -7.34 4.68 13.38
CA THR A 28 -7.13 6.12 13.54
C THR A 28 -5.67 6.53 13.73
N THR A 29 -4.75 5.57 13.88
CA THR A 29 -3.32 5.85 14.10
C THR A 29 -2.75 6.54 12.86
N ASN A 30 -2.05 7.65 13.07
CA ASN A 30 -1.21 8.25 12.04
C ASN A 30 0.05 7.40 11.89
N PHE A 31 0.17 6.73 10.74
CA PHE A 31 1.27 5.78 10.53
C PHE A 31 2.64 6.46 10.51
N ARG A 32 2.70 7.76 10.18
CA ARG A 32 3.96 8.54 10.17
C ARG A 32 4.49 8.82 11.57
N ASP A 33 3.62 8.79 12.57
CA ASP A 33 4.00 9.04 13.97
C ASP A 33 4.35 7.72 14.69
N SER A 34 3.94 6.57 14.13
CA SER A 34 4.09 5.25 14.75
C SER A 34 5.32 4.45 14.29
N MET A 35 6.07 4.97 13.31
CA MET A 35 7.33 4.37 12.83
C MET A 35 8.34 5.46 12.54
N ASP A 36 9.63 5.10 12.43
CA ASP A 36 10.68 6.01 11.99
C ASP A 36 10.45 6.41 10.52
N TRP A 37 9.61 7.42 10.32
CA TRP A 37 9.09 7.75 9.01
C TRP A 37 10.16 8.38 8.12
N ASP A 38 10.53 7.67 7.06
CA ASP A 38 11.44 8.15 6.02
C ASP A 38 11.03 7.63 4.64
N SER A 39 11.82 7.99 3.61
CA SER A 39 11.55 7.55 2.24
C SER A 39 11.62 6.03 2.05
N VAL A 40 12.38 5.31 2.89
CA VAL A 40 12.55 3.86 2.81
C VAL A 40 11.32 3.16 3.39
N ASN A 41 10.90 3.55 4.59
CA ASN A 41 9.71 3.01 5.24
C ASN A 41 8.43 3.36 4.47
N ALA A 42 8.35 4.58 3.90
CA ALA A 42 7.27 4.95 2.99
C ALA A 42 7.22 4.05 1.75
N LEU A 43 8.36 3.78 1.12
CA LEU A 43 8.43 2.89 -0.05
C LEU A 43 8.07 1.45 0.33
N MET A 44 8.60 0.95 1.44
CA MET A 44 8.34 -0.41 1.93
C MET A 44 6.85 -0.63 2.17
N PHE A 45 6.15 0.37 2.72
CA PHE A 45 4.70 0.31 2.93
C PHE A 45 3.96 0.19 1.59
N VAL A 46 4.26 1.07 0.63
CA VAL A 46 3.58 1.04 -0.68
C VAL A 46 3.82 -0.28 -1.40
N VAL A 47 5.06 -0.78 -1.36
CA VAL A 47 5.45 -2.06 -1.97
C VAL A 47 4.72 -3.22 -1.32
N LEU A 48 4.69 -3.27 0.02
CA LEU A 48 3.97 -4.29 0.78
C LEU A 48 2.52 -4.38 0.34
N VAL A 49 1.83 -3.24 0.30
CA VAL A 49 0.42 -3.18 -0.11
C VAL A 49 0.22 -3.62 -1.57
N ASN A 50 1.07 -3.15 -2.48
CA ASN A 50 0.94 -3.47 -3.90
C ASN A 50 1.13 -4.95 -4.18
N ILE A 51 2.08 -5.59 -3.50
CA ILE A 51 2.35 -7.02 -3.66
C ILE A 51 1.26 -7.86 -2.96
N GLU A 52 0.93 -7.55 -1.71
CA GLU A 52 0.02 -8.38 -0.91
C GLU A 52 -1.41 -8.39 -1.47
N TYR A 53 -1.88 -7.24 -1.95
CA TYR A 53 -3.24 -7.10 -2.44
C TYR A 53 -3.34 -7.08 -3.98
N ASP A 54 -2.19 -7.19 -4.66
CA ASP A 54 -2.06 -7.14 -6.12
C ASP A 54 -2.86 -5.96 -6.70
N VAL A 55 -2.51 -4.77 -6.19
CA VAL A 55 -3.07 -3.47 -6.56
C VAL A 55 -1.95 -2.51 -6.94
N THR A 56 -2.31 -1.38 -7.55
CA THR A 56 -1.37 -0.28 -7.80
C THR A 56 -1.76 0.94 -6.96
N LEU A 57 -1.16 1.03 -5.76
CA LEU A 57 -1.16 2.21 -4.90
C LEU A 57 -0.10 3.20 -5.40
N MET A 58 -0.56 4.38 -5.79
CA MET A 58 0.30 5.46 -6.28
C MET A 58 0.88 6.26 -5.11
N ALA A 59 2.05 6.88 -5.33
CA ALA A 59 2.70 7.73 -4.34
C ALA A 59 1.75 8.84 -3.82
N ASP A 60 1.00 9.50 -4.72
CA ASP A 60 0.05 10.55 -4.35
C ASP A 60 -1.08 10.06 -3.45
N GLU A 61 -1.64 8.89 -3.73
CA GLU A 61 -2.73 8.32 -2.93
C GLU A 61 -2.24 7.98 -1.52
N PHE A 62 -1.02 7.48 -1.43
CA PHE A 62 -0.38 7.13 -0.17
C PHE A 62 0.02 8.35 0.67
N ILE A 63 0.59 9.37 0.03
CA ILE A 63 1.08 10.57 0.74
C ILE A 63 -0.07 11.44 1.23
N ASN A 64 -1.21 11.44 0.54
CA ASN A 64 -2.40 12.15 1.00
C ASN A 64 -3.19 11.40 2.10
N ALA A 65 -2.90 10.11 2.34
CA ALA A 65 -3.47 9.37 3.45
C ALA A 65 -2.77 9.75 4.77
N ASN A 66 -3.52 9.91 5.85
CA ASN A 66 -2.96 10.25 7.17
C ASN A 66 -3.02 9.08 8.14
N THR A 67 -4.08 8.28 8.06
CA THR A 67 -4.34 7.19 8.99
C THR A 67 -4.24 5.83 8.32
N ILE A 68 -4.11 4.77 9.12
CA ILE A 68 -4.19 3.38 8.61
C ILE A 68 -5.53 3.14 7.89
N GLN A 69 -6.62 3.69 8.42
CA GLN A 69 -7.94 3.61 7.80
C GLN A 69 -7.98 4.25 6.40
N ASP A 70 -7.29 5.38 6.19
CA ASP A 70 -7.26 6.05 4.89
C ASP A 70 -6.58 5.16 3.85
N VAL A 71 -5.40 4.62 4.17
CA VAL A 71 -4.68 3.72 3.26
C VAL A 71 -5.51 2.47 2.99
N PHE A 72 -6.08 1.87 4.03
CA PHE A 72 -6.95 0.70 3.90
C PHE A 72 -8.14 0.97 2.96
N ASN A 73 -8.78 2.15 3.07
CA ASN A 73 -9.90 2.52 2.21
C ASN A 73 -9.50 2.60 0.73
N VAL A 74 -8.33 3.18 0.43
CA VAL A 74 -7.79 3.25 -0.94
C VAL A 74 -7.55 1.83 -1.47
N VAL A 75 -6.89 0.98 -0.69
CA VAL A 75 -6.59 -0.41 -1.08
C VAL A 75 -7.87 -1.19 -1.31
N LYS A 76 -8.83 -1.10 -0.40
CA LYS A 76 -10.13 -1.76 -0.52
C LYS A 76 -10.90 -1.29 -1.75
N GLY A 77 -10.83 -0.01 -2.09
CA GLY A 77 -11.39 0.53 -3.33
C GLY A 77 -10.78 -0.13 -4.57
N LYS A 78 -9.45 -0.17 -4.64
CA LYS A 78 -8.71 -0.77 -5.77
C LYS A 78 -8.94 -2.27 -5.92
N VAL A 79 -9.02 -3.00 -4.82
CA VAL A 79 -9.33 -4.44 -4.85
C VAL A 79 -10.72 -4.67 -5.46
N LYS A 80 -11.72 -3.87 -5.05
CA LYS A 80 -13.06 -3.95 -5.64
C LYS A 80 -13.08 -3.59 -7.13
N GLU A 81 -12.35 -2.54 -7.52
CA GLU A 81 -12.23 -2.13 -8.93
C GLU A 81 -11.62 -3.25 -9.77
N LYS A 82 -10.56 -3.88 -9.27
CA LYS A 82 -9.92 -5.02 -9.90
C LYS A 82 -10.86 -6.22 -10.01
N GLU A 83 -11.54 -6.61 -8.93
CA GLU A 83 -12.52 -7.69 -8.94
C GLU A 83 -13.62 -7.42 -9.98
N ALA A 84 -14.12 -6.18 -10.05
CA ALA A 84 -15.12 -5.78 -11.03
C ALA A 84 -14.59 -5.77 -12.48
N ALA A 85 -13.30 -5.51 -12.69
CA ALA A 85 -12.66 -5.60 -14.01
C ALA A 85 -12.51 -7.06 -14.46
N ILE A 86 -12.12 -7.96 -13.55
CA ILE A 86 -12.05 -9.41 -13.79
C ILE A 86 -13.43 -9.95 -14.17
N GLU A 87 -14.50 -9.55 -13.48
CA GLU A 87 -15.88 -9.95 -13.82
C GLU A 87 -16.31 -9.48 -15.22
N LYS A 88 -15.75 -8.37 -15.73
CA LYS A 88 -16.00 -7.85 -17.08
C LYS A 88 -15.08 -8.45 -18.14
N GLY A 89 -14.15 -9.33 -17.77
CA GLY A 89 -13.13 -9.87 -18.67
C GLY A 89 -12.01 -8.87 -19.02
N GLU A 90 -11.89 -7.78 -18.26
CA GLU A 90 -10.83 -6.78 -18.38
C GLU A 90 -9.71 -7.15 -17.40
N GLU A 91 -8.84 -8.07 -17.80
CA GLU A 91 -7.64 -8.39 -17.02
C GLU A 91 -6.54 -7.39 -17.35
N LYS A 92 -5.99 -6.73 -16.32
CA LYS A 92 -4.85 -5.83 -16.52
C LYS A 92 -3.66 -6.69 -17.00
N PRO A 93 -3.00 -6.32 -18.12
CA PRO A 93 -1.86 -7.10 -18.58
C PRO A 93 -0.78 -7.13 -17.51
N ASP A 94 -0.21 -8.30 -17.29
CA ASP A 94 0.98 -8.45 -16.46
C ASP A 94 2.10 -7.56 -17.00
N LEU A 95 2.69 -6.77 -16.11
CA LEU A 95 3.84 -5.95 -16.45
C LEU A 95 5.01 -6.86 -16.78
N THR A 96 5.69 -6.59 -17.88
CA THR A 96 6.97 -7.23 -18.19
C THR A 96 8.01 -6.90 -17.11
N ASP A 97 9.11 -7.66 -17.06
CA ASP A 97 10.24 -7.40 -16.16
C ASP A 97 10.81 -5.97 -16.31
N GLU A 98 10.83 -5.44 -17.54
CA GLU A 98 11.31 -4.09 -17.82
C GLU A 98 10.34 -3.03 -17.30
N GLU A 99 9.05 -3.20 -17.56
CA GLU A 99 8.00 -2.31 -17.08
C GLU A 99 7.90 -2.31 -15.55
N SER A 100 8.05 -3.48 -14.93
CA SER A 100 8.07 -3.64 -13.47
C SER A 100 9.25 -2.88 -12.84
N ARG A 101 10.45 -2.99 -13.42
CA ARG A 101 11.63 -2.23 -12.98
C ARG A 101 11.44 -0.72 -13.18
N ALA A 102 10.89 -0.31 -14.32
CA ALA A 102 10.62 1.09 -14.62
C ALA A 102 9.59 1.69 -13.65
N ALA A 103 8.49 0.97 -13.39
CA ALA A 103 7.45 1.36 -12.44
C ALA A 103 8.02 1.48 -11.01
N PHE A 104 8.82 0.50 -10.57
CA PHE A 104 9.48 0.58 -9.27
C PHE A 104 10.45 1.76 -9.17
N GLY A 105 11.24 2.02 -10.23
CA GLY A 105 12.14 3.17 -10.30
C GLY A 105 11.40 4.51 -10.23
N ALA A 106 10.29 4.63 -10.96
CA ALA A 106 9.43 5.81 -10.94
C ALA A 106 8.79 6.01 -9.55
N LEU A 107 8.27 4.95 -8.95
CA LEU A 107 7.69 4.97 -7.60
C LEU A 107 8.73 5.41 -6.57
N LYS A 108 9.93 4.81 -6.59
CA LYS A 108 11.03 5.19 -5.69
C LYS A 108 11.37 6.67 -5.80
N LYS A 109 11.44 7.21 -7.02
CA LYS A 109 11.72 8.63 -7.26
C LYS A 109 10.60 9.52 -6.71
N GLU A 110 9.34 9.15 -6.93
CA GLU A 110 8.20 9.97 -6.53
C GLU A 110 7.97 9.96 -5.01
N VAL A 111 8.10 8.79 -4.37
CA VAL A 111 8.03 8.65 -2.92
C VAL A 111 9.16 9.45 -2.26
N ALA A 112 10.40 9.30 -2.71
CA ALA A 112 11.52 10.05 -2.14
C ALA A 112 11.34 11.57 -2.29
N LYS A 113 10.87 12.05 -3.44
CA LYS A 113 10.64 13.49 -3.69
C LYS A 113 9.60 14.12 -2.76
N LYS A 114 8.61 13.35 -2.30
CA LYS A 114 7.48 13.85 -1.52
C LYS A 114 7.58 13.56 -0.03
N VAL A 115 8.47 12.65 0.37
CA VAL A 115 8.74 12.31 1.77
C VAL A 115 9.97 13.05 2.32
N LEU A 116 10.89 13.50 1.44
CA LEU A 116 11.98 14.44 1.76
C LEU A 116 11.50 15.90 1.70
#